data_AF-A0A6A6CA21-F1
#
_entry.id   AF-A0A6A6CA21-F1
#
_cell.length_a   1.000
_cell.length_b   1.000
_cell.length_c   1.000
_cell.angle_alpha   90.00
_cell.angle_beta   90.00
_cell.angle_gamma   90.00
#
_symmetry.space_group_name_H-M   'P 1'
#
loop_
_entity.id
_entity.type
_entity.pdbx_description
1 polymer ?
#
loop_
_entity_poly.entity_id
_entity_poly.type
_entity_poly.pdbx_seq_one_letter_code
_entity_poly.pdbx_strand_id
1 'polypeptide(L)'
;MAAFVASDTASAMYKLVAEAMHSDNSADIFTEKPASATLVYLMAAASIYYSGDQACPDPSVPHLVDAAVRGMRMITFGVEPYRMAQCLAMFTCLSTFHPAYGSTWYLVGLLAVECLSLGVHSYEQQSIMPQKERLEMNRFFWAVFIMDR
;
A
#
# COMPACT_ATOMS: atom_id res chain seq x y z
N MET A 1 3.61 3.61 -13.88
CA MET A 1 3.71 3.85 -12.42
C MET A 1 3.53 2.52 -11.69
N ALA A 2 4.36 1.52 -12.00
CA ALA A 2 4.20 0.14 -11.51
C ALA A 2 5.59 -0.50 -11.39
N ALA A 3 6.30 -0.20 -10.31
CA ALA A 3 7.54 -0.87 -9.94
C ALA A 3 7.78 -0.67 -8.44
N PHE A 4 6.75 -0.95 -7.62
CA PHE A 4 6.84 -0.81 -6.17
C PHE A 4 7.11 -2.14 -5.46
N VAL A 5 6.97 -3.26 -6.17
CA VAL A 5 7.19 -4.62 -5.65
C VAL A 5 7.97 -5.41 -6.69
N ALA A 6 8.96 -6.20 -6.26
CA ALA A 6 9.67 -7.11 -7.15
C ALA A 6 8.65 -8.05 -7.85
N SER A 7 8.82 -8.30 -9.15
CA SER A 7 7.96 -9.15 -9.98
C SER A 7 7.54 -10.45 -9.27
N ASP A 8 8.49 -11.08 -8.59
CA ASP A 8 8.31 -12.42 -8.01
C ASP A 8 7.50 -12.37 -6.72
N THR A 9 7.63 -11.30 -5.92
CA THR A 9 6.80 -11.09 -4.73
C THR A 9 5.37 -10.70 -5.09
N ALA A 10 5.15 -9.93 -6.16
CA ALA A 10 3.81 -9.57 -6.61
C ALA A 10 3.01 -10.80 -7.09
N SER A 11 3.63 -11.71 -7.85
CA SER A 11 2.99 -12.94 -8.34
C SER A 11 2.65 -13.93 -7.22
N ALA A 12 3.57 -14.14 -6.27
CA ALA A 12 3.33 -14.97 -5.10
C ALA A 12 2.21 -14.41 -4.19
N MET A 13 2.17 -13.08 -4.05
CA MET A 13 1.15 -12.39 -3.28
C MET A 13 -0.23 -12.41 -3.95
N TYR A 14 -0.29 -12.28 -5.27
CA TYR A 14 -1.53 -12.40 -6.04
C TYR A 14 -2.15 -13.79 -5.92
N LYS A 15 -1.33 -14.87 -5.99
CA LYS A 15 -1.79 -16.24 -5.76
C LYS A 15 -2.37 -16.42 -4.36
N LEU A 16 -1.70 -15.88 -3.34
CA LEU A 16 -2.17 -15.90 -1.95
C LEU A 16 -3.52 -15.22 -1.77
N VAL A 17 -3.76 -14.07 -2.41
CA VAL A 17 -5.06 -13.39 -2.34
C VAL A 17 -6.12 -14.12 -3.17
N ALA A 18 -5.80 -14.64 -4.34
CA ALA A 18 -6.73 -15.47 -5.11
C ALA A 18 -7.17 -16.71 -4.32
N GLU A 19 -6.24 -17.38 -3.64
CA GLU A 19 -6.51 -18.53 -2.75
C GLU A 19 -7.32 -18.12 -1.50
N ALA A 20 -7.05 -16.95 -0.93
CA ALA A 20 -7.77 -16.38 0.22
C ALA A 20 -9.15 -15.78 -0.12
N MET A 21 -9.41 -15.45 -1.39
CA MET A 21 -10.73 -15.04 -1.87
C MET A 21 -11.64 -16.24 -2.16
N HIS A 22 -11.05 -17.41 -2.44
CA HIS A 22 -11.78 -18.66 -2.68
C HIS A 22 -11.96 -19.52 -1.42
N SER A 23 -11.18 -19.29 -0.37
CA SER A 23 -11.33 -19.93 0.94
C SER A 23 -11.81 -18.91 1.97
N ASP A 24 -12.64 -19.30 2.92
CA ASP A 24 -13.12 -18.42 4.01
C ASP A 24 -11.99 -18.06 5.02
N ASN A 25 -10.73 -18.33 4.68
CA ASN A 25 -9.53 -18.15 5.50
C ASN A 25 -8.97 -16.72 5.49
N SER A 26 -9.72 -15.74 4.95
CA SER A 26 -9.25 -14.34 4.89
C SER A 26 -8.88 -13.78 6.27
N ALA A 27 -9.51 -14.24 7.35
CA ALA A 27 -9.20 -13.83 8.72
C ALA A 27 -7.81 -14.27 9.18
N ASP A 28 -7.35 -15.47 8.84
CA ASP A 28 -6.08 -16.03 9.32
C ASP A 28 -4.87 -15.24 8.77
N ILE A 29 -4.93 -14.79 7.52
CA ILE A 29 -3.81 -14.06 6.89
C ILE A 29 -3.57 -12.69 7.55
N PHE A 30 -4.63 -12.01 7.98
CA PHE A 30 -4.50 -10.74 8.71
C PHE A 30 -3.98 -10.95 10.14
N THR A 31 -4.13 -12.14 10.74
CA THR A 31 -3.58 -12.41 12.07
C THR A 31 -2.07 -12.64 12.06
N GLU A 32 -1.53 -13.29 11.03
CA GLU A 32 -0.09 -13.56 10.95
C GLU A 32 0.74 -12.36 10.46
N LYS A 33 0.29 -11.71 9.37
CA LYS A 33 1.05 -10.64 8.71
C LYS A 33 0.12 -9.52 8.21
N PRO A 34 -0.49 -8.74 9.13
CA PRO A 34 -1.54 -7.78 8.79
C PRO A 34 -1.07 -6.72 7.79
N ALA A 35 0.15 -6.20 7.90
CA ALA A 35 0.64 -5.14 7.02
C ALA A 35 0.91 -5.64 5.60
N SER A 36 1.51 -6.83 5.49
CA SER A 36 1.73 -7.46 4.19
C SER A 36 0.41 -7.82 3.52
N ALA A 37 -0.52 -8.44 4.25
CA ALA A 37 -1.86 -8.75 3.75
C ALA A 37 -2.56 -7.47 3.24
N THR A 38 -2.63 -6.43 4.06
CA THR A 38 -3.25 -5.14 3.70
C THR A 38 -2.69 -4.56 2.42
N LEU A 39 -1.36 -4.55 2.27
CA LEU A 39 -0.70 -4.06 1.07
C LEU A 39 -1.11 -4.86 -0.17
N VAL A 40 -1.23 -6.18 -0.06
CA VAL A 40 -1.62 -7.02 -1.21
C VAL A 40 -3.06 -6.76 -1.62
N TYR A 41 -4.00 -6.67 -0.68
CA TYR A 41 -5.39 -6.32 -0.99
C TYR A 41 -5.48 -4.95 -1.70
N LEU A 42 -4.69 -3.97 -1.27
CA LEU A 42 -4.61 -2.66 -1.93
C LEU A 42 -4.00 -2.73 -3.32
N MET A 43 -2.93 -3.50 -3.50
CA MET A 43 -2.31 -3.68 -4.82
C MET A 43 -3.25 -4.41 -5.78
N ALA A 44 -4.00 -5.41 -5.31
CA ALA A 44 -4.99 -6.12 -6.11
C ALA A 44 -6.12 -5.18 -6.54
N ALA A 45 -6.69 -4.43 -5.59
CA ALA A 45 -7.70 -3.41 -5.86
C ALA A 45 -7.21 -2.38 -6.89
N ALA A 46 -6.01 -1.83 -6.68
CA ALA A 46 -5.40 -0.87 -7.58
C ALA A 46 -5.14 -1.46 -8.97
N SER A 47 -4.62 -2.69 -9.05
CA SER A 47 -4.34 -3.34 -10.32
C SER A 47 -5.61 -3.57 -11.13
N ILE A 48 -6.67 -4.11 -10.51
CA ILE A 48 -7.97 -4.32 -11.16
C ILE A 48 -8.53 -2.97 -11.62
N TYR A 49 -8.46 -1.95 -10.77
CA TYR A 49 -8.95 -0.62 -11.09
C TYR A 49 -8.17 0.06 -12.24
N TYR A 50 -6.84 -0.13 -12.32
CA TYR A 50 -6.02 0.42 -13.40
C TYR A 50 -6.07 -0.39 -14.70
N SER A 51 -6.32 -1.69 -14.63
CA SER A 51 -6.46 -2.55 -15.82
C SER A 51 -7.89 -2.56 -16.38
N GLY A 52 -8.87 -2.23 -15.55
CA GLY A 52 -10.29 -2.34 -15.87
C GLY A 52 -10.82 -1.19 -16.73
N ASP A 53 -11.95 -1.45 -17.38
CA ASP A 53 -12.70 -0.41 -18.06
C ASP A 53 -13.38 0.50 -17.02
N GLN A 54 -13.02 1.78 -17.01
CA GLN A 54 -13.60 2.76 -16.08
C GLN A 54 -15.11 2.96 -16.29
N ALA A 55 -15.65 2.54 -17.44
CA ALA A 55 -17.09 2.55 -17.70
C ALA A 55 -17.86 1.44 -16.96
N CYS A 56 -17.19 0.36 -16.58
CA CYS A 56 -17.79 -0.78 -15.86
C CYS A 56 -16.82 -1.27 -14.76
N PRO A 57 -16.78 -0.59 -13.61
CA PRO A 57 -15.87 -0.96 -12.53
C PRO A 57 -16.18 -2.36 -11.99
N ASP A 58 -15.13 -3.15 -11.79
CA ASP A 58 -15.24 -4.52 -11.29
C ASP A 58 -15.84 -4.52 -9.87
N PRO A 59 -16.93 -5.29 -9.62
CA PRO A 59 -17.61 -5.32 -8.32
C PRO A 59 -16.76 -5.89 -7.18
N SER A 60 -15.62 -6.54 -7.48
CA SER A 60 -14.68 -7.05 -6.47
C SER A 60 -13.84 -5.96 -5.82
N VAL A 61 -13.62 -4.81 -6.49
CA VAL A 61 -12.74 -3.74 -5.99
C VAL A 61 -13.20 -3.19 -4.63
N PRO A 62 -14.49 -2.85 -4.42
CA PRO A 62 -14.96 -2.40 -3.11
C PRO A 62 -14.71 -3.42 -1.99
N HIS A 63 -14.88 -4.72 -2.26
CA HIS A 63 -14.63 -5.78 -1.28
C HIS A 63 -13.15 -5.88 -0.88
N LEU A 64 -12.25 -5.73 -1.85
CA LEU A 64 -10.81 -5.70 -1.61
C LEU A 64 -10.38 -4.48 -0.80
N VAL A 65 -10.93 -3.31 -1.13
CA VAL A 65 -10.67 -2.07 -0.39
C VAL A 65 -11.20 -2.18 1.03
N ASP A 66 -12.42 -2.71 1.24
CA ASP A 66 -12.97 -2.92 2.58
C ASP A 66 -12.12 -3.87 3.44
N ALA A 67 -11.60 -4.94 2.85
CA ALA A 67 -10.66 -5.84 3.53
C ALA A 67 -9.37 -5.11 3.91
N ALA A 68 -8.83 -4.30 2.99
CA ALA A 68 -7.66 -3.48 3.27
C ALA A 68 -7.90 -2.42 4.35
N VAL A 69 -9.08 -1.78 4.40
CA VAL A 69 -9.44 -0.83 5.47
C VAL A 69 -9.44 -1.54 6.82
N ARG A 70 -9.96 -2.77 6.90
CA ARG A 70 -9.91 -3.57 8.13
C ARG A 70 -8.47 -3.86 8.54
N GLY A 71 -7.63 -4.28 7.60
CA GLY A 71 -6.20 -4.50 7.84
C GLY A 71 -5.45 -3.23 8.26
N MET A 72 -5.77 -2.07 7.68
CA MET A 72 -5.21 -0.78 8.06
C MET A 72 -5.44 -0.45 9.54
N ARG A 73 -6.61 -0.79 10.09
CA ARG A 73 -6.93 -0.60 11.52
C ARG A 73 -6.08 -1.48 12.43
N MET A 74 -5.60 -2.62 11.93
CA MET A 74 -4.74 -3.53 12.70
C MET A 74 -3.27 -3.07 12.71
N ILE A 75 -2.84 -2.26 11.74
CA ILE A 75 -1.45 -1.81 11.60
C ILE A 75 -1.20 -0.35 11.99
N THR A 76 -2.25 0.42 12.27
CA THR A 76 -2.16 1.87 12.58
C THR A 76 -1.39 2.18 13.87
N PHE A 77 -1.12 1.16 14.69
CA PHE A 77 -0.27 1.24 15.89
C PHE A 77 0.79 0.12 15.91
N GLY A 78 1.09 -0.46 14.74
CA GLY A 78 1.88 -1.69 14.59
C GLY A 78 3.39 -1.47 14.51
N VAL A 79 4.14 -2.57 14.57
CA VAL A 79 5.62 -2.65 14.64
C VAL A 79 6.31 -2.38 13.29
N GLU A 80 5.56 -2.23 12.18
CA GLU A 80 6.10 -2.10 10.83
C GLU A 80 5.76 -0.74 10.18
N PRO A 81 6.37 0.38 10.63
CA PRO A 81 5.99 1.72 10.19
C PRO A 81 6.23 1.95 8.69
N TYR A 82 7.28 1.33 8.12
CA TYR A 82 7.53 1.41 6.67
C TYR A 82 6.43 0.71 5.85
N ARG A 83 5.96 -0.46 6.29
CA ARG A 83 4.84 -1.17 5.63
C ARG A 83 3.54 -0.39 5.71
N MET A 84 3.28 0.24 6.85
CA MET A 84 2.13 1.11 7.02
C MET A 84 2.19 2.29 6.03
N ALA A 85 3.35 2.93 5.88
CA ALA A 85 3.55 3.99 4.90
C ALA A 85 3.33 3.49 3.46
N GLN A 86 3.78 2.28 3.11
CA GLN A 86 3.49 1.66 1.80
C GLN A 86 1.98 1.45 1.58
N CYS A 87 1.26 1.00 2.60
CA CYS A 87 -0.20 0.84 2.53
C CYS A 87 -0.90 2.19 2.35
N LEU A 88 -0.48 3.22 3.11
CA LEU A 88 -0.98 4.58 2.97
C LEU A 88 -0.74 5.13 1.56
N ALA A 89 0.45 4.93 0.99
CA ALA A 89 0.75 5.32 -0.39
C ALA A 89 -0.18 4.67 -1.41
N MET A 90 -0.46 3.37 -1.26
CA MET A 90 -1.39 2.68 -2.15
C MET A 90 -2.84 3.14 -1.97
N PHE A 91 -3.26 3.43 -0.73
CA PHE A 91 -4.56 4.05 -0.45
C PHE A 91 -4.69 5.43 -1.09
N THR A 92 -3.65 6.25 -0.97
CA THR A 92 -3.56 7.56 -1.62
C THR A 92 -3.75 7.42 -3.12
N CYS A 93 -2.98 6.52 -3.77
CA CYS A 93 -3.12 6.23 -5.20
C CYS A 93 -4.57 5.88 -5.57
N LEU A 94 -5.23 4.99 -4.84
CA LEU A 94 -6.63 4.61 -5.09
C LEU A 94 -7.60 5.79 -4.93
N SER A 95 -7.42 6.59 -3.88
CA SER A 95 -8.28 7.75 -3.59
C SER A 95 -8.26 8.81 -4.68
N THR A 96 -7.12 8.98 -5.37
CA THR A 96 -6.97 9.95 -6.46
C THR A 96 -7.95 9.68 -7.60
N PHE A 97 -8.33 8.42 -7.81
CA PHE A 97 -9.22 8.04 -8.92
C PHE A 97 -10.66 7.81 -8.50
N HIS A 98 -10.91 7.61 -7.19
CA HIS A 98 -12.27 7.41 -6.71
C HIS A 98 -12.47 8.04 -5.32
N PRO A 99 -13.33 9.08 -5.19
CA PRO A 99 -13.49 9.83 -3.95
C PRO A 99 -14.08 8.99 -2.80
N ALA A 100 -14.71 7.86 -3.09
CA ALA A 100 -15.22 6.96 -2.04
C ALA A 100 -14.11 6.30 -1.20
N TYR A 101 -12.85 6.31 -1.66
CA TYR A 101 -11.73 5.71 -0.92
C TYR A 101 -10.99 6.70 -0.01
N GLY A 102 -11.56 7.90 0.19
CA GLY A 102 -11.09 8.88 1.16
C GLY A 102 -10.65 10.19 0.52
N SER A 103 -10.30 11.17 1.36
CA SER A 103 -9.75 12.44 0.92
C SER A 103 -8.27 12.25 0.56
N THR A 104 -7.96 12.32 -0.74
CA THR A 104 -6.57 12.21 -1.24
C THR A 104 -5.64 13.20 -0.55
N TRP A 105 -6.06 14.46 -0.42
CA TRP A 105 -5.25 15.49 0.25
C TRP A 105 -4.92 15.12 1.70
N TYR A 106 -5.90 14.59 2.44
CA TYR A 106 -5.68 14.13 3.80
C TYR A 106 -4.71 12.92 3.87
N LEU A 107 -4.86 11.96 2.96
CA LEU A 107 -4.02 10.77 2.90
C LEU A 107 -2.57 11.10 2.51
N VAL A 108 -2.38 12.03 1.57
CA VAL A 108 -1.05 12.57 1.22
C VAL A 108 -0.41 13.23 2.45
N GLY A 109 -1.15 14.09 3.16
CA GLY A 109 -0.64 14.74 4.37
C GLY A 109 -0.23 13.75 5.45
N LEU A 110 -1.05 12.72 5.69
CA LEU A 110 -0.72 11.65 6.64
C LEU A 110 0.53 10.87 6.21
N LEU A 111 0.64 10.54 4.92
CA LEU A 111 1.79 9.85 4.36
C LEU A 111 3.08 10.67 4.46
N ALA A 112 3.00 11.99 4.26
CA ALA A 112 4.13 12.90 4.44
C ALA A 112 4.61 12.92 5.90
N VAL A 113 3.69 12.96 6.87
CA VAL A 113 4.03 12.86 8.30
C VAL A 113 4.73 11.53 8.60
N GLU A 114 4.29 10.42 8.02
CA GLU A 114 4.96 9.12 8.18
C GLU A 114 6.35 9.08 7.51
N CYS A 115 6.54 9.73 6.37
CA CYS A 115 7.87 9.87 5.79
C CYS A 115 8.82 10.69 6.69
N LEU A 116 8.30 11.68 7.41
CA LEU A 116 9.06 12.43 8.40
C LEU A 116 9.39 11.56 9.62
N SER A 117 8.43 10.81 10.15
CA SER A 117 8.61 9.92 11.30
C SER A 117 9.65 8.82 11.02
N LEU A 118 9.65 8.28 9.80
CA LEU A 118 10.59 7.26 9.34
C LEU A 118 12.00 7.79 9.06
N GLY A 119 12.20 9.11 9.06
CA GLY A 119 13.51 9.69 8.78
C GLY A 119 13.96 9.59 7.31
N VAL A 120 13.08 9.18 6.39
CA VAL A 120 13.44 8.95 4.99
C VAL A 120 13.82 10.23 4.24
N HIS A 121 13.53 11.39 4.82
CA HIS A 121 13.91 12.71 4.30
C HIS A 121 15.35 13.12 4.68
N SER A 122 15.95 12.48 5.69
CA SER A 122 17.26 12.89 6.22
C SER A 122 18.40 12.12 5.55
N TYR A 123 19.30 12.86 4.89
CA TYR A 123 20.50 12.28 4.28
C TYR A 123 21.42 11.62 5.31
N GLU A 124 21.51 12.18 6.53
CA GLU A 124 22.32 11.62 7.61
C GLU A 124 21.80 10.24 8.03
N GLN A 125 20.48 10.08 8.20
CA GLN A 125 19.86 8.80 8.53
C GLN A 125 19.96 7.80 7.37
N GLN A 126 19.94 8.26 6.13
CA GLN A 126 20.15 7.41 4.96
C GLN A 126 21.61 6.95 4.80
N SER A 127 22.58 7.74 5.27
CA SER A 127 24.01 7.46 5.07
C SER A 127 24.49 6.20 5.78
N ILE A 128 23.83 5.83 6.88
CA ILE A 128 24.11 4.64 7.69
C ILE A 128 23.41 3.37 7.19
N MET A 129 22.48 3.50 6.22
CA MET A 129 21.71 2.38 5.68
C MET A 129 22.49 1.63 4.58
N PRO A 130 22.26 0.31 4.42
CA PRO A 130 22.74 -0.44 3.27
C PRO A 130 22.29 0.21 1.95
N GLN A 131 23.15 0.17 0.92
CA GLN A 131 22.89 0.85 -0.36
C GLN A 131 21.54 0.48 -0.99
N LYS A 132 21.14 -0.79 -0.92
CA LYS A 132 19.86 -1.26 -1.47
C LYS A 132 18.67 -0.61 -0.75
N GLU A 133 18.66 -0.66 0.58
CA GLU A 133 17.60 -0.09 1.42
C GLU A 133 17.50 1.42 1.24
N ARG A 134 18.65 2.12 1.21
CA ARG A 134 18.72 3.55 0.92
C ARG A 134 18.09 3.93 -0.42
N LEU A 135 18.31 3.13 -1.47
CA LEU A 135 17.72 3.38 -2.78
C LEU A 135 16.20 3.15 -2.75
N GLU A 136 15.73 2.11 -2.07
CA GLU A 136 14.31 1.82 -1.91
C GLU A 136 13.59 2.94 -1.14
N MET A 137 14.14 3.38 -0.01
CA MET A 137 13.56 4.47 0.79
C MET A 137 13.59 5.80 0.06
N ASN A 138 14.67 6.13 -0.68
CA ASN A 138 14.71 7.34 -1.50
C ASN A 138 13.64 7.32 -2.59
N ARG A 139 13.49 6.20 -3.31
CA ARG A 139 12.46 6.07 -4.33
C ARG A 139 11.06 6.24 -3.74
N PHE A 140 10.82 5.67 -2.56
CA PHE A 140 9.57 5.85 -1.85
C PHE A 140 9.32 7.31 -1.47
N PHE A 141 10.27 7.96 -0.81
CA PHE A 141 10.17 9.36 -0.42
C PHE A 141 9.87 10.28 -1.62
N TRP A 142 10.61 10.12 -2.72
CA TRP A 142 10.38 10.92 -3.93
C TRP A 142 9.04 10.62 -4.60
N ALA A 143 8.57 9.36 -4.56
CA ALA A 143 7.23 9.03 -5.03
C ALA A 143 6.16 9.76 -4.22
N VAL A 144 6.29 9.79 -2.88
CA VAL A 144 5.38 10.55 -2.00
C VAL A 144 5.44 12.05 -2.30
N PHE A 145 6.63 12.61 -2.45
CA PHE A 145 6.80 14.03 -2.78
C PHE A 145 6.14 14.41 -4.11
N ILE A 146 6.17 13.52 -5.11
CA ILE A 146 5.50 13.74 -6.39
C ILE A 146 3.98 13.62 -6.25
N MET A 147 3.47 12.74 -5.38
CA MET A 147 2.02 12.61 -5.14
C MET A 147 1.39 13.83 -4.45
N ASP A 148 2.19 14.63 -3.74
CA ASP A 148 1.73 15.89 -3.11
C ASP A 148 1.65 17.08 -4.08
N ARG A 149 2.29 16.97 -5.25
CA ARG A 149 2.37 18.02 -6.28
C ARG A 149 1.23 17.94 -7.28
#